data_AF-A0A970H3I2-F1
#
_entry.id   AF-A0A970H3I2-F1
#
_cell.length_a   1.000
_cell.length_b   1.000
_cell.length_c   1.000
_cell.angle_alpha   90.00
_cell.angle_beta   90.00
_cell.angle_gamma   90.00
#
_symmetry.space_group_name_H-M   'P 1'
#
loop_
_entity.id
_entity.type
_entity.pdbx_description
1 polymer ?
#
loop_
_entity_poly.entity_id
_entity_poly.type
_entity_poly.pdbx_seq_one_letter_code
_entity_poly.pdbx_strand_id
1 'polypeptide(L)'
;MAGNFIPQTSAKNLEVLDLPDCVHLTDNFKCEILKVNECMGRECSFMLNQKQKSKSYNLWKKKMNELSESKQKDIAHTYFNGKMPWKS
;
A
#
# COMPACT_ATOMS: atom_id res chain seq x y z
N MET A 1 -15.50 4.88 14.40
CA MET A 1 -16.11 5.63 13.28
C MET A 1 -15.19 6.82 13.01
N ALA A 2 -14.26 6.69 12.06
CA ALA A 2 -13.33 7.77 11.75
C ALA A 2 -14.03 8.74 10.78
N GLY A 3 -14.39 9.91 11.28
CA GLY A 3 -14.95 10.98 10.46
C GLY A 3 -13.85 11.59 9.61
N ASN A 4 -14.08 11.66 8.30
CA ASN A 4 -13.19 12.36 7.38
C ASN A 4 -13.30 13.87 7.65
N PHE A 5 -12.18 14.50 8.02
CA PHE A 5 -12.12 15.94 8.19
C PHE A 5 -12.07 16.61 6.81
N ILE A 6 -13.14 17.31 6.43
CA ILE A 6 -13.19 18.11 5.20
C ILE A 6 -12.92 19.57 5.59
N PRO A 7 -11.77 20.17 5.25
CA PRO A 7 -11.53 21.58 5.48
C PRO A 7 -12.51 22.39 4.63
N GLN A 8 -13.38 23.17 5.27
CA GLN A 8 -14.26 24.09 4.56
C GLN A 8 -13.50 25.36 4.19
N THR A 9 -12.78 25.32 3.06
CA THR A 9 -12.31 26.53 2.41
C THR A 9 -13.38 27.01 1.43
N SER A 10 -13.80 28.27 1.57
CA SER A 10 -14.83 28.95 0.78
C SER A 10 -14.41 29.19 -0.68
N ALA A 11 -14.00 28.15 -1.40
CA ALA A 11 -13.72 28.17 -2.82
C ALA A 11 -14.96 27.67 -3.58
N LYS A 12 -15.59 28.57 -4.34
CA LYS A 12 -16.61 28.21 -5.34
C LYS A 12 -15.98 27.24 -6.34
N ASN A 13 -16.66 26.10 -6.58
CA ASN A 13 -16.27 25.00 -7.47
C ASN A 13 -15.14 24.09 -6.96
N LEU A 14 -15.38 23.38 -5.85
CA LEU A 14 -14.66 22.11 -5.61
C LEU A 14 -15.20 21.07 -6.60
N GLU A 15 -14.52 20.89 -7.73
CA GLU A 15 -14.69 19.67 -8.51
C GLU A 15 -14.17 18.50 -7.68
N VAL A 16 -15.01 17.48 -7.49
CA VAL A 16 -14.59 16.24 -6.86
C VAL A 16 -13.61 15.56 -7.83
N LEU A 17 -12.33 15.53 -7.47
CA LEU A 17 -11.32 14.83 -8.25
C LEU A 17 -11.61 13.31 -8.19
N ASP A 18 -11.95 12.70 -9.33
CA ASP A 18 -12.08 11.24 -9.46
C ASP A 18 -10.67 10.59 -9.52
N LEU A 19 -10.02 10.53 -8.37
CA LEU A 19 -8.69 9.94 -8.23
C LEU A 19 -8.78 8.42 -8.09
N PRO A 20 -7.83 7.66 -8.67
CA PRO A 20 -7.81 6.22 -8.50
C PRO A 20 -7.56 5.84 -7.04
N ASP A 21 -8.33 4.87 -6.52
CA ASP A 21 -8.11 4.27 -5.19
C ASP A 21 -6.87 3.37 -5.20
N CYS A 22 -5.70 4.02 -5.18
CA CYS A 22 -4.39 3.38 -5.24
C CYS A 22 -3.49 3.86 -4.10
N VAL A 23 -2.98 2.92 -3.30
CA VAL A 23 -2.08 3.16 -2.16
C VAL A 23 -0.71 3.72 -2.56
N HIS A 24 -0.41 3.75 -3.85
CA HIS A 24 0.83 4.27 -4.42
C HIS A 24 0.64 5.62 -5.11
N LEU A 25 -0.58 6.18 -5.12
CA LEU A 25 -0.81 7.54 -5.60
C LEU A 25 -0.31 8.54 -4.57
N THR A 26 0.54 9.47 -5.00
CA THR A 26 1.06 10.57 -4.18
C THR A 26 0.24 11.84 -4.35
N ASP A 27 0.40 12.79 -3.43
CA ASP A 27 -0.26 14.11 -3.49
C ASP A 27 0.10 14.92 -4.74
N ASN A 28 1.23 14.60 -5.39
CA ASN A 28 1.67 15.20 -6.65
C ASN A 28 1.12 14.46 -7.89
N PHE A 29 0.11 13.60 -7.72
CA PHE A 29 -0.51 12.78 -8.78
C PHE A 29 0.45 11.80 -9.48
N LYS A 30 1.58 11.47 -8.84
CA LYS A 30 2.58 10.51 -9.32
C LYS A 30 2.48 9.17 -8.60
N CYS A 31 3.11 8.15 -9.17
CA CYS A 31 3.25 6.84 -8.54
C CYS A 31 4.50 6.79 -7.64
N GLU A 32 4.35 6.26 -6.43
CA GLU A 32 5.44 6.04 -5.49
C GLU A 32 6.41 4.93 -5.94
N ILE A 33 5.89 3.87 -6.58
CA ILE A 33 6.66 2.64 -6.89
C ILE A 33 7.08 2.51 -8.36
N LEU A 34 6.39 3.17 -9.29
CA LEU A 34 6.70 3.15 -10.70
C LEU A 34 7.34 4.47 -11.12
N LYS A 35 8.41 4.40 -11.92
CA LYS A 35 9.03 5.57 -12.55
C LYS A 35 8.28 5.95 -13.83
N VAL A 36 7.07 6.48 -13.66
CA VAL A 36 6.22 6.99 -14.74
C VAL A 36 6.03 8.50 -14.58
N ASN A 37 5.85 9.21 -15.70
CA ASN A 37 5.69 10.67 -15.67
C ASN A 37 4.36 11.07 -15.01
N GLU A 38 3.30 10.29 -15.24
CA GLU A 38 1.94 10.52 -14.75
C GLU A 38 1.29 9.20 -14.31
N CYS A 39 0.31 9.26 -13.41
CA CYS A 39 -0.44 8.09 -12.97
C CYS A 39 -1.31 7.53 -14.11
N MET A 40 -1.22 6.21 -14.36
CA MET A 40 -2.01 5.53 -15.40
C MET A 40 -3.45 5.19 -14.96
N GLY A 41 -3.85 5.55 -13.74
CA GLY A 41 -5.21 5.32 -13.24
C GLY A 41 -5.61 3.85 -13.20
N ARG A 42 -6.85 3.56 -13.62
CA ARG A 42 -7.47 2.22 -13.55
C ARG A 42 -6.84 1.19 -14.49
N GLU A 43 -6.15 1.64 -15.54
CA GLU A 43 -5.41 0.79 -16.48
C GLU A 43 -4.05 0.35 -15.93
N CYS A 44 -3.63 0.87 -14.77
CA CYS A 44 -2.37 0.48 -14.15
C CYS A 44 -2.46 -0.96 -13.61
N SER A 45 -1.66 -1.86 -14.19
CA SER A 45 -1.57 -3.26 -13.73
C SER A 45 -0.98 -3.42 -12.32
N PHE A 46 -0.34 -2.37 -11.79
CA PHE A 46 0.18 -2.29 -10.42
C PHE A 46 -0.77 -1.55 -9.47
N MET A 47 -1.97 -1.17 -9.92
CA MET A 47 -2.95 -0.51 -9.07
C MET A 47 -3.32 -1.42 -7.90
N LEU A 48 -3.26 -0.87 -6.69
CA LEU A 48 -3.51 -1.61 -5.47
C LEU A 48 -4.25 -0.72 -4.49
N ASN A 49 -5.45 -1.12 -4.07
CA ASN A 49 -6.17 -0.42 -3.01
C ASN A 49 -5.79 -0.93 -1.62
N GLN A 50 -6.22 -0.21 -0.58
CA GLN A 50 -5.85 -0.53 0.81
C GLN A 50 -6.36 -1.91 1.26
N LYS A 51 -7.54 -2.32 0.80
CA LYS A 51 -8.12 -3.63 1.11
C LYS A 51 -7.30 -4.77 0.50
N GLN A 52 -6.89 -4.62 -0.76
CA GLN A 52 -6.03 -5.58 -1.45
C GLN A 52 -4.65 -5.64 -0.81
N LYS A 53 -4.02 -4.49 -0.51
CA LYS A 53 -2.73 -4.41 0.20
C LYS A 53 -2.77 -5.15 1.52
N SER A 54 -3.78 -4.88 2.35
CA SER A 54 -3.98 -5.55 3.64
C SER A 54 -4.20 -7.06 3.47
N LYS A 55 -5.05 -7.48 2.52
CA LYS A 55 -5.29 -8.89 2.22
C LYS A 55 -4.00 -9.61 1.81
N SER A 56 -3.23 -9.04 0.89
CA SER A 56 -1.96 -9.60 0.44
C SER A 56 -0.94 -9.69 1.57
N TYR A 57 -0.85 -8.65 2.41
CA TYR A 57 0.03 -8.66 3.59
C TYR A 57 -0.34 -9.77 4.58
N ASN A 58 -1.63 -9.94 4.89
CA ASN A 58 -2.09 -10.99 5.80
C ASN A 58 -1.84 -12.40 5.25
N LEU A 59 -2.03 -12.60 3.94
CA LEU A 59 -1.73 -13.88 3.30
C LEU A 59 -0.23 -14.19 3.34
N TRP A 60 0.62 -13.20 3.06
CA TRP A 60 2.07 -13.34 3.18
C TRP A 60 2.47 -13.65 4.63
N LYS A 61 1.95 -12.90 5.62
CA LYS A 61 2.18 -13.13 7.04
C LYS A 61 1.82 -14.56 7.45
N LYS A 62 0.65 -15.05 7.02
CA LYS A 62 0.23 -16.43 7.29
C LYS A 62 1.22 -17.45 6.72
N LYS A 63 1.56 -17.34 5.42
CA LYS A 63 2.50 -18.24 4.76
C LYS A 63 3.88 -18.25 5.43
N MET A 64 4.39 -17.08 5.82
CA MET A 64 5.66 -16.99 6.54
C MET A 64 5.63 -17.72 7.88
N ASN A 65 4.50 -17.69 8.59
CA ASN A 65 4.33 -18.38 9.86
C ASN A 65 4.16 -19.90 9.72
N GLU A 66 3.78 -20.41 8.55
CA GLU A 66 3.67 -21.85 8.26
C GLU A 66 5.05 -22.51 7.99
N LEU A 67 6.09 -21.73 7.73
CA LEU A 67 7.45 -22.23 7.56
C LEU A 67 8.04 -22.72 8.88
N SER A 68 9.02 -23.63 8.82
CA SER A 68 9.79 -24.00 10.01
C SER A 68 10.55 -22.79 10.58
N GLU A 69 10.76 -22.78 11.90
CA GLU A 69 11.45 -21.69 12.57
C GLU A 69 12.85 -21.45 11.99
N SER A 70 13.58 -22.51 11.65
CA SER A 70 14.89 -22.42 10.98
C SER A 70 14.81 -21.64 9.66
N LYS A 71 13.86 -21.99 8.77
CA LYS A 71 13.64 -21.26 7.52
C LYS A 71 13.22 -19.80 7.74
N GLN A 72 12.41 -19.54 8.76
CA GLN A 72 12.02 -18.17 9.12
C GLN A 72 13.24 -17.35 9.54
N LYS A 73 14.17 -17.92 10.33
CA LYS A 73 15.43 -17.28 10.74
C LYS A 73 16.32 -16.99 9.54
N ASP A 74 16.46 -17.94 8.62
CA ASP A 74 17.27 -17.77 7.40
C ASP A 74 16.75 -16.60 6.54
N ILE A 75 15.43 -16.55 6.32
CA ILE A 75 14.78 -15.46 5.57
C ILE A 75 14.95 -14.12 6.29
N ALA A 76 14.77 -14.10 7.61
CA ALA A 76 14.93 -12.90 8.43
C ALA A 76 16.35 -12.34 8.34
N HIS A 77 17.36 -13.20 8.48
CA HIS A 77 18.76 -12.81 8.35
C HIS A 77 19.11 -12.29 6.95
N THR A 78 18.62 -12.97 5.91
CA THR A 78 18.96 -12.63 4.51
C THR A 78 18.32 -11.31 4.05
N TYR A 79 17.04 -11.08 4.37
CA TYR A 79 16.26 -10.00 3.76
C TYR A 79 15.80 -8.92 4.74
N PHE A 80 15.83 -9.18 6.04
CA PHE A 80 15.19 -8.33 7.05
C PHE A 80 16.09 -8.00 8.24
N ASN A 81 17.41 -8.07 8.08
CA ASN A 81 18.40 -7.78 9.12
C ASN A 81 18.14 -8.55 10.44
N GLY A 82 17.76 -9.82 10.31
CA GLY A 82 17.43 -10.70 11.43
C GLY A 82 16.04 -10.48 12.05
N LYS A 83 15.27 -9.49 11.58
CA LYS A 83 13.92 -9.21 12.08
C LYS A 83 12.89 -10.08 11.37
N MET A 84 11.84 -10.47 12.10
CA MET A 84 10.70 -11.22 11.54
C MET A 84 9.45 -10.33 11.48
N PRO A 85 9.30 -9.47 10.46
CA PRO A 85 8.16 -8.54 10.34
C PRO A 85 6.79 -9.24 10.29
N TRP A 86 6.74 -10.53 9.95
CA TRP A 86 5.52 -11.34 9.99
C TRP A 86 5.16 -11.87 11.39
N LYS A 87 5.95 -11.58 12.43
CA LYS A 87 5.67 -11.96 13.82
C LYS A 87 5.12 -10.80 14.67
N SER A 88 5.31 -9.56 14.24
CA SER A 88 4.75 -8.35 14.89
C SER A 88 3.26 -8.19 14.65
#